data_AF-A0A954GSR1-F1
#
_entry.id   AF-A0A954GSR1-F1
#
_cell.length_a   1.000
_cell.length_b   1.000
_cell.length_c   1.000
_cell.angle_alpha   90.00
_cell.angle_beta   90.00
_cell.angle_gamma   90.00
#
_symmetry.space_group_name_H-M   'P 1'
#
loop_
_entity.id
_entity.type
_entity.pdbx_description
1 polymer ?
#
loop_
_entity_poly.entity_id
_entity_poly.type
_entity_poly.pdbx_seq_one_letter_code
_entity_poly.pdbx_strand_id
1 'polypeptide(L)'
;FHDELRNAETLGGLAREKVLEIFPPHDEMQRLTQHDQQRFLQALRQVTGTYLQVGDDADKDVSQFPEPIGKVADLYSRDLTVEELAAELGFEQVETLQAKIEANRELLRFGLGVMVQSPPGTLKREKWEARDGTSLMQDVAIELRLGLPFVSAAR
;
A
#
# COMPACT_ATOMS: atom_id res chain seq x y z
N PHE A 1 -0.55 -23.09 22.11
CA PHE A 1 0.16 -23.72 20.97
C PHE A 1 0.63 -25.08 21.46
N HIS A 2 0.28 -26.17 20.80
CA HIS A 2 0.71 -27.52 21.19
C HIS A 2 1.94 -27.91 20.36
N ASP A 3 2.95 -28.49 20.99
CA ASP A 3 4.18 -28.93 20.32
C ASP A 3 3.95 -30.26 19.59
N GLU A 4 3.22 -30.19 18.48
CA GLU A 4 2.78 -31.36 17.71
C GLU A 4 3.95 -32.11 17.06
N LEU A 5 5.03 -31.40 16.72
CA LEU A 5 6.21 -31.99 16.09
C LEU A 5 7.01 -32.88 17.05
N ARG A 6 7.25 -32.42 18.28
CA ARG A 6 8.00 -33.19 19.28
C ARG A 6 7.12 -34.25 19.98
N ASN A 7 5.80 -34.08 19.96
CA ASN A 7 4.82 -35.01 20.55
C ASN A 7 4.15 -35.94 19.52
N ALA A 8 4.59 -35.96 18.26
CA ALA A 8 4.05 -36.85 17.25
C ALA A 8 4.30 -38.32 17.63
N GLU A 9 3.25 -39.06 17.99
CA GLU A 9 3.31 -40.48 18.38
C GLU A 9 3.72 -41.40 17.23
N THR A 10 3.63 -40.93 15.98
CA THR A 10 3.99 -41.68 14.76
C THR A 10 5.49 -41.76 14.52
N LEU A 11 6.32 -40.96 15.20
CA LEU A 11 7.77 -40.96 15.07
C LEU A 11 8.43 -41.74 16.20
N GLY A 12 9.19 -42.79 15.86
CA GLY A 12 9.93 -43.63 16.80
C GLY A 12 11.42 -43.73 16.46
N GLY A 13 12.22 -44.20 17.42
CA GLY A 13 13.66 -44.45 17.24
C GLY A 13 14.45 -43.22 16.78
N LEU A 14 15.43 -43.44 15.90
CA LEU A 14 16.37 -42.42 15.42
C LEU A 14 15.69 -41.19 14.80
N ALA A 15 14.51 -41.35 14.18
CA ALA A 15 13.77 -40.23 13.58
C ALA A 15 13.25 -39.27 14.66
N ARG A 16 12.74 -39.80 15.78
CA ARG A 16 12.30 -38.99 16.93
C ARG A 16 13.47 -38.29 17.59
N GLU A 17 14.60 -38.99 17.77
CA GLU A 17 15.82 -38.40 18.34
C GLU A 17 16.29 -37.19 17.50
N LYS A 18 16.31 -37.32 16.17
CA LYS A 18 16.68 -36.21 15.27
C LYS A 18 15.72 -35.03 15.35
N VAL A 19 14.41 -35.27 15.46
CA VAL A 19 13.43 -34.19 15.67
C VAL A 19 13.68 -33.46 16.99
N LEU A 20 13.97 -34.20 18.06
CA LEU A 20 14.25 -33.60 19.37
C LEU A 20 15.57 -32.82 19.41
N GLU A 21 16.55 -33.18 18.57
CA GLU A 21 17.81 -32.44 18.37
C GLU A 21 17.62 -31.14 17.56
N ILE A 22 16.78 -31.16 16.53
CA ILE A 22 16.61 -30.03 15.60
C ILE A 22 15.65 -28.97 16.14
N PHE A 23 14.54 -29.40 16.73
CA PHE A 23 13.50 -28.49 17.21
C PHE A 23 13.65 -28.29 18.71
N PRO A 24 13.89 -27.07 19.23
CA PRO A 24 13.89 -26.85 20.67
C PRO A 24 12.49 -27.06 21.27
N PRO A 25 12.39 -27.29 22.60
CA PRO A 25 11.11 -27.28 23.30
C PRO A 25 10.35 -25.97 23.09
N HIS A 26 9.02 -26.03 23.20
CA HIS A 26 8.14 -24.87 22.99
C HIS A 26 8.60 -23.59 23.71
N ASP A 27 8.92 -23.68 25.00
CA ASP A 27 9.31 -22.50 25.80
C ASP A 27 10.64 -21.90 25.32
N GLU A 28 11.58 -22.74 24.89
CA GLU A 28 12.83 -22.27 24.30
C GLU A 28 12.61 -21.63 22.94
N MET A 29 11.74 -22.22 22.10
CA MET A 29 11.37 -21.61 20.82
C MET A 29 10.71 -20.25 21.02
N GLN A 30 9.76 -20.13 21.96
CA GLN A 30 9.14 -18.85 22.29
C GLN A 30 10.17 -17.81 22.72
N ARG A 31 11.12 -18.19 23.59
CA ARG A 31 12.19 -17.30 24.04
C ARG A 31 13.06 -16.80 22.88
N LEU A 32 13.43 -17.68 21.96
CA LEU A 32 14.21 -17.33 20.77
C LEU A 32 13.42 -16.38 19.86
N THR A 33 12.14 -16.66 19.60
CA THR A 33 11.27 -15.79 18.80
C THR A 33 11.11 -14.40 19.43
N GLN A 34 10.90 -14.32 20.74
CA GLN A 34 10.81 -13.04 21.45
C GLN A 34 12.11 -12.24 21.35
N HIS A 35 13.26 -12.90 21.48
CA HIS A 35 14.56 -12.26 21.34
C HIS A 35 14.77 -11.71 19.92
N ASP A 36 14.43 -12.48 18.89
CA ASP A 36 14.55 -12.02 17.50
C ASP A 36 13.55 -10.90 17.17
N GLN A 37 12.34 -10.96 17.72
CA GLN A 37 11.36 -9.87 17.62
C GLN A 37 11.91 -8.57 18.21
N GLN A 38 12.52 -8.63 19.39
CA GLN A 38 13.13 -7.45 20.02
C GLN A 38 14.26 -6.87 19.17
N ARG A 39 15.14 -7.73 18.64
CA ARG A 39 16.22 -7.32 17.73
C ARG A 39 15.68 -6.65 16.46
N PHE A 40 14.64 -7.24 15.87
CA PHE A 40 13.98 -6.68 14.71
C PHE A 40 13.37 -5.31 14.99
N LEU A 41 12.59 -5.16 16.06
CA LEU A 41 11.94 -3.90 16.41
C LEU A 41 12.97 -2.80 16.75
N GLN A 42 14.08 -3.16 17.40
CA GLN A 42 15.17 -2.22 17.65
C GLN A 42 15.81 -1.72 16.36
N ALA A 43 16.14 -2.62 15.43
CA ALA A 43 16.70 -2.26 14.14
C ALA A 43 15.71 -1.41 13.32
N LEU A 44 14.42 -1.79 13.32
CA LEU A 44 13.37 -1.03 12.66
C LEU A 44 13.29 0.39 13.21
N ARG A 45 13.23 0.55 14.54
CA ARG A 45 13.22 1.87 15.20
C ARG A 45 14.44 2.71 14.83
N GLN A 46 15.63 2.12 14.76
CA GLN A 46 16.85 2.84 14.37
C GLN A 46 16.80 3.37 12.93
N VAL A 47 16.16 2.64 12.02
CA VAL A 47 16.10 3.01 10.60
C VAL A 47 14.94 3.98 10.32
N THR A 48 13.78 3.74 10.92
CA THR A 48 12.54 4.48 10.57
C THR A 48 12.15 5.55 11.59
N GLY A 49 12.70 5.51 12.81
CA GLY A 49 12.30 6.38 13.92
C GLY A 49 12.41 7.87 13.58
N THR A 50 13.48 8.29 12.91
CA THR A 50 13.69 9.69 12.47
C THR A 50 12.58 10.22 11.54
N TYR A 51 11.83 9.33 10.88
CA TYR A 51 10.76 9.70 9.95
C TYR A 51 9.36 9.49 10.53
N LEU A 52 9.18 8.48 11.40
CA LEU A 52 7.88 8.10 11.94
C LEU A 52 7.60 8.70 13.32
N GLN A 53 8.61 8.84 14.17
CA GLN A 53 8.48 9.32 15.55
C GLN A 53 8.79 10.82 15.61
N VAL A 54 7.94 11.64 14.99
CA VAL A 54 8.09 13.09 14.90
C VAL A 54 6.79 13.81 15.27
N GLY A 55 6.89 15.05 15.75
CA GLY A 55 5.71 15.85 16.12
C GLY A 55 4.86 15.16 17.18
N ASP A 56 3.57 15.02 16.90
CA ASP A 56 2.60 14.38 17.80
C ASP A 56 2.84 12.87 18.00
N ASP A 57 3.60 12.23 17.11
CA ASP A 57 3.94 10.79 17.16
C ASP A 57 5.32 10.51 17.79
N ALA A 58 6.00 11.51 18.39
CA ALA A 58 7.37 11.37 18.90
C ALA A 58 7.56 10.23 19.93
N ASP A 59 6.56 10.00 20.78
CA ASP A 59 6.59 8.98 21.84
C ASP A 59 5.89 7.66 21.44
N LYS A 60 5.40 7.56 20.21
CA LYS A 60 4.66 6.39 19.73
C LYS A 60 5.59 5.22 19.48
N ASP A 61 5.22 4.03 19.93
CA ASP A 61 6.06 2.85 19.71
C ASP A 61 6.01 2.40 18.24
N VAL A 62 7.15 1.94 17.72
CA VAL A 62 7.28 1.49 16.31
C VAL A 62 6.30 0.37 15.96
N SER A 63 5.92 -0.48 16.92
CA SER A 63 4.92 -1.55 16.73
C SER A 63 3.48 -1.06 16.61
N GLN A 64 3.21 0.22 16.93
CA GLN A 64 1.90 0.83 16.85
C GLN A 64 1.65 1.55 15.52
N PHE A 65 2.67 1.65 14.66
CA PHE A 65 2.48 2.17 13.31
C PHE A 65 1.82 1.10 12.43
N PRO A 66 0.88 1.47 11.55
CA PRO A 66 0.28 0.53 10.63
C PRO A 66 1.35 -0.04 9.70
N GLU A 67 1.15 -1.29 9.29
CA GLU A 67 2.01 -1.93 8.30
C GLU A 67 1.95 -1.13 6.98
N PRO A 68 3.08 -0.54 6.52
CA PRO A 68 3.04 0.48 5.48
C PRO A 68 2.78 -0.10 4.09
N ILE A 69 3.25 -1.31 3.79
CA ILE A 69 3.18 -1.90 2.45
C ILE A 69 1.72 -2.24 2.12
N GLY A 70 1.04 -2.94 3.02
CA GLY A 70 -0.37 -3.28 2.90
C GLY A 70 -1.25 -2.04 2.87
N LYS A 71 -0.92 -1.01 3.65
CA LYS A 71 -1.64 0.27 3.58
C LYS A 71 -1.48 0.94 2.21
N VAL A 72 -0.28 0.95 1.65
CA VAL A 72 -0.04 1.47 0.30
C VAL A 72 -0.72 0.61 -0.75
N ALA A 73 -0.61 -0.71 -0.66
CA ALA A 73 -1.25 -1.64 -1.59
C ALA A 73 -2.78 -1.45 -1.63
N ASP A 74 -3.41 -1.26 -0.46
CA ASP A 74 -4.84 -0.94 -0.36
C ASP A 74 -5.17 0.36 -1.10
N LEU A 75 -4.37 1.42 -0.92
CA LEU A 75 -4.53 2.69 -1.63
C LEU A 75 -4.46 2.55 -3.16
N TYR A 76 -3.61 1.65 -3.67
CA TYR A 76 -3.45 1.36 -5.09
C TYR A 76 -4.39 0.26 -5.63
N SER A 77 -5.20 -0.36 -4.76
CA SER A 77 -6.21 -1.35 -5.18
C SER A 77 -7.63 -0.79 -5.20
N ARG A 78 -7.89 0.27 -4.44
CA ARG A 78 -9.20 0.90 -4.34
C ARG A 78 -9.51 1.79 -5.53
N ASP A 79 -10.79 1.88 -5.86
CA ASP A 79 -11.28 2.86 -6.82
C ASP A 79 -11.03 4.29 -6.30
N LEU A 80 -10.78 5.18 -7.24
CA LEU A 80 -10.60 6.60 -7.06
C LEU A 80 -11.93 7.33 -6.93
N THR A 81 -12.02 8.15 -5.89
CA THR A 81 -13.05 9.17 -5.72
C THR A 81 -12.71 10.46 -6.47
N VAL A 82 -13.66 11.39 -6.59
CA VAL A 82 -13.42 12.68 -7.26
C VAL A 82 -12.46 13.57 -6.46
N GLU A 83 -12.49 13.44 -5.12
CA GLU A 83 -11.57 14.10 -4.19
C GLU A 83 -10.13 13.65 -4.43
N GLU A 84 -9.92 12.35 -4.64
CA GLU A 84 -8.60 11.78 -4.88
C GLU A 84 -8.08 12.13 -6.27
N LEU A 85 -8.95 12.14 -7.30
CA LEU A 85 -8.58 12.67 -8.61
C LEU A 85 -8.14 14.13 -8.52
N ALA A 86 -8.90 14.95 -7.79
CA ALA A 86 -8.56 16.36 -7.60
C ALA A 86 -7.20 16.51 -6.92
N ALA A 87 -6.94 15.73 -5.86
CA ALA A 87 -5.66 15.74 -5.17
C ALA A 87 -4.49 15.33 -6.09
N GLU A 88 -4.64 14.26 -6.87
CA GLU A 88 -3.60 13.78 -7.78
C GLU A 88 -3.34 14.72 -8.96
N LEU A 89 -4.35 15.47 -9.38
CA LEU A 89 -4.23 16.51 -10.42
C LEU A 89 -3.84 17.88 -9.86
N GLY A 90 -3.67 18.02 -8.55
CA GLY A 90 -3.28 19.27 -7.90
C GLY A 90 -4.39 20.33 -7.81
N PHE A 91 -5.66 19.93 -7.81
CA PHE A 91 -6.79 20.81 -7.55
C PHE A 91 -7.10 20.87 -6.05
N GLU A 92 -7.14 22.07 -5.49
CA GLU A 92 -7.57 22.29 -4.09
C GLU A 92 -9.09 22.16 -3.91
N GLN A 93 -9.86 22.44 -4.97
CA GLN A 93 -11.33 22.49 -4.95
C GLN A 93 -11.90 21.48 -5.95
N VAL A 94 -12.65 20.51 -5.44
CA VAL A 94 -13.26 19.42 -6.23
C VAL A 94 -14.22 19.96 -7.27
N GLU A 95 -14.99 21.00 -6.93
CA GLU A 95 -15.98 21.63 -7.79
C GLU A 95 -15.32 22.26 -9.03
N THR A 96 -14.08 22.75 -8.88
CA THR A 96 -13.32 23.29 -10.00
C THR A 96 -12.96 22.19 -11.01
N LEU A 97 -12.56 21.01 -10.52
CA LEU A 97 -12.31 19.85 -11.39
C LEU A 97 -13.61 19.38 -12.05
N GLN A 98 -14.70 19.25 -11.29
CA GLN A 98 -16.00 18.81 -11.80
C GLN A 98 -16.54 19.74 -12.90
N ALA A 99 -16.49 21.06 -12.70
CA ALA A 99 -16.90 22.02 -13.71
C ALA A 99 -16.05 21.92 -15.00
N LYS A 100 -14.74 21.65 -14.87
CA LYS A 100 -13.87 21.42 -16.02
C LYS A 100 -14.20 20.12 -16.75
N ILE A 101 -14.50 19.04 -16.02
CA ILE A 101 -14.93 17.76 -16.61
C ILE A 101 -16.25 17.93 -17.36
N GLU A 102 -17.24 18.58 -16.76
CA GLU A 102 -18.57 18.78 -17.36
C GLU A 102 -18.48 19.62 -18.65
N ALA A 103 -17.63 20.64 -18.66
CA ALA A 103 -17.45 21.53 -19.81
C ALA A 103 -16.55 20.93 -20.93
N ASN A 104 -15.87 19.80 -20.69
CA ASN A 104 -14.87 19.26 -21.61
C ASN A 104 -15.27 17.90 -22.19
N ARG A 105 -15.57 17.87 -23.50
CA ARG A 105 -15.97 16.66 -24.22
C ARG A 105 -14.90 15.57 -24.24
N GLU A 106 -13.62 15.92 -24.28
CA GLU A 106 -12.54 14.92 -24.26
C GLU A 106 -12.40 14.26 -22.88
N LEU A 107 -12.54 15.03 -21.80
CA LEU A 107 -12.58 14.46 -20.44
C LEU A 107 -13.78 13.53 -20.25
N LEU A 108 -14.94 13.88 -20.81
CA LEU A 108 -16.10 12.99 -20.83
C LEU A 108 -15.83 11.72 -21.67
N ARG A 109 -15.13 11.83 -22.81
CA ARG A 109 -14.75 10.70 -23.66
C ARG A 109 -13.76 9.74 -22.97
N PHE A 110 -12.90 10.27 -22.11
CA PHE A 110 -12.03 9.49 -21.21
C PHE A 110 -12.83 8.71 -20.14
N GLY A 111 -14.12 9.01 -19.99
CA GLY A 111 -15.02 8.35 -19.07
C GLY A 111 -15.04 9.01 -17.69
N LEU A 112 -14.58 10.26 -17.56
CA LEU A 112 -14.69 11.02 -16.31
C LEU A 112 -16.11 11.53 -16.02
N GLY A 113 -17.07 11.27 -16.90
CA GLY A 113 -18.47 11.66 -16.69
C GLY A 113 -19.09 11.09 -15.40
N VAL A 114 -18.56 9.98 -14.87
CA VAL A 114 -18.98 9.45 -13.55
C VAL A 114 -18.63 10.38 -12.38
N MET A 115 -17.61 11.23 -12.52
CA MET A 115 -17.14 12.13 -11.47
C MET A 115 -18.06 13.33 -11.23
N VAL A 116 -18.92 13.66 -12.21
CA VAL A 116 -19.86 14.80 -12.17
C VAL A 116 -21.30 14.36 -11.93
N GLN A 117 -21.54 13.06 -11.68
CA GLN A 117 -22.86 12.56 -11.31
C GLN A 117 -23.23 13.00 -9.89
N SER A 118 -24.53 12.90 -9.55
CA SER A 118 -25.03 13.13 -8.20
C SER A 118 -25.72 11.86 -7.68
N PRO A 119 -25.09 11.09 -6.77
CA PRO A 119 -23.76 11.29 -6.20
C PRO A 119 -22.61 10.98 -7.18
N PRO A 120 -21.39 11.52 -6.97
CA PRO A 120 -20.23 11.17 -7.78
C PRO A 120 -19.93 9.66 -7.70
N GLY A 121 -19.62 9.06 -8.84
CA GLY A 121 -19.14 7.68 -8.92
C GLY A 121 -17.64 7.57 -8.64
N THR A 122 -17.09 6.39 -8.90
CA THR A 122 -15.66 6.09 -8.73
C THR A 122 -15.00 5.68 -10.05
N LEU A 123 -13.67 5.81 -10.12
CA LEU A 123 -12.85 5.39 -11.26
C LEU A 123 -11.88 4.29 -10.80
N LYS A 124 -11.84 3.16 -11.51
CA LYS A 124 -10.86 2.11 -11.20
C LYS A 124 -9.43 2.62 -11.27
N ARG A 125 -8.62 2.35 -10.24
CA ARG A 125 -7.19 2.72 -10.19
C ARG A 125 -6.44 2.19 -11.40
N GLU A 126 -6.70 0.94 -11.78
CA GLU A 126 -6.02 0.30 -12.90
C GLU A 126 -6.29 1.04 -14.20
N LYS A 127 -7.49 1.61 -14.38
CA LYS A 127 -7.82 2.41 -15.57
C LYS A 127 -7.11 3.76 -15.54
N TRP A 128 -6.98 4.38 -14.36
CA TRP A 128 -6.31 5.66 -14.19
C TRP A 128 -4.80 5.59 -14.49
N GLU A 129 -4.17 4.48 -14.10
CA GLU A 129 -2.74 4.27 -14.21
C GLU A 129 -2.32 3.41 -15.41
N ALA A 130 -3.25 2.73 -16.08
CA ALA A 130 -2.97 1.91 -17.25
C ALA A 130 -2.19 2.70 -18.31
N ARG A 131 -1.10 2.12 -18.80
CA ARG A 131 -0.22 2.74 -19.81
C ARG A 131 -0.27 1.95 -21.11
N ASP A 132 -0.60 2.65 -22.19
CA ASP A 132 -0.34 2.24 -23.57
C ASP A 132 0.29 3.44 -24.30
N GLY A 133 1.53 3.75 -23.94
CA GLY A 133 2.16 5.05 -24.18
C GLY A 133 2.02 5.98 -22.97
N THR A 134 0.98 6.81 -22.96
CA THR A 134 0.59 7.65 -21.81
C THR A 134 -0.44 6.93 -20.93
N SER A 135 -0.54 7.33 -19.66
CA SER A 135 -1.63 6.89 -18.79
C SER A 135 -2.86 7.79 -18.93
N LEU A 136 -4.03 7.29 -18.52
CA LEU A 136 -5.25 8.10 -18.47
C LEU A 136 -5.05 9.38 -17.63
N MET A 137 -4.36 9.26 -16.50
CA MET A 137 -3.96 10.41 -15.67
C MET A 137 -3.19 11.46 -16.48
N GLN A 138 -2.23 11.02 -17.30
CA GLN A 138 -1.43 11.91 -18.13
C GLN A 138 -2.25 12.54 -19.26
N ASP A 139 -3.13 11.77 -19.91
CA ASP A 139 -4.02 12.29 -20.95
C ASP A 139 -4.98 13.35 -20.39
N VAL A 140 -5.51 13.11 -19.19
CA VAL A 140 -6.35 14.07 -18.46
C VAL A 140 -5.55 15.31 -18.06
N ALA A 141 -4.31 15.15 -17.60
CA ALA A 141 -3.44 16.27 -17.26
C ALA A 141 -3.10 17.13 -18.49
N ILE A 142 -2.88 16.52 -19.66
CA ILE A 142 -2.69 17.22 -20.94
C ILE A 142 -3.95 18.03 -21.28
N GLU A 143 -5.12 17.40 -21.23
CA GLU A 143 -6.38 18.01 -21.60
C GLU A 143 -6.75 19.17 -20.66
N LEU A 144 -6.41 19.04 -19.37
CA LEU A 144 -6.53 20.11 -18.36
C LEU A 144 -5.42 21.16 -18.43
N ARG A 145 -4.43 20.98 -19.32
CA ARG A 145 -3.26 21.85 -19.50
C ARG A 145 -2.41 22.02 -18.24
N LEU A 146 -2.32 20.96 -17.44
CA LEU A 146 -1.52 20.92 -16.21
C LEU A 146 -0.05 20.56 -16.47
N GLY A 147 0.24 19.98 -17.64
CA GLY A 147 1.60 19.65 -18.05
C GLY A 147 1.62 18.74 -19.27
N LEU A 148 2.84 18.47 -19.77
CA LEU A 148 3.08 17.49 -20.83
C LEU A 148 3.86 16.31 -20.23
N PRO A 149 3.39 15.06 -20.40
CA PRO A 149 4.11 13.91 -19.91
C PRO A 149 5.44 13.77 -20.64
N PHE A 150 6.49 13.49 -19.88
CA PHE A 150 7.77 13.14 -20.47
C PHE A 150 7.71 11.71 -21.01
N VAL A 151 7.67 11.57 -22.34
CA VAL A 151 7.77 10.28 -23.01
C VAL A 151 9.19 10.17 -23.56
N SER A 152 10.03 9.35 -22.91
CA SER A 152 11.32 8.99 -23.47
C SER A 152 11.06 8.18 -24.74
N ALA A 153 11.55 8.66 -25.89
CA ALA A 153 11.61 7.83 -27.09
C ALA A 153 12.42 6.57 -26.74
N ALA A 154 11.79 5.40 -26.81
CA ALA A 154 12.51 4.14 -26.70
C ALA A 154 13.58 4.11 -27.79
N ARG A 155 14.82 3.84 -27.41
CA ARG A 155 15.86 3.40 -28.36
C ARG A 155 15.69 1.92 -28.65
#